data_AF-A0A4Q6AX97-F1
#
_entry.id   AF-A0A4Q6AX97-F1
#
_cell.length_a   1.000
_cell.length_b   1.000
_cell.length_c   1.000
_cell.angle_alpha   90.00
_cell.angle_beta   90.00
_cell.angle_gamma   90.00
#
_symmetry.space_group_name_H-M   'P 1'
#
loop_
_entity.id
_entity.type
_entity.pdbx_description
1 polymer ?
#
loop_
_entity_poly.entity_id
_entity_poly.type
_entity_poly.pdbx_seq_one_letter_code
_entity_poly.pdbx_strand_id
1 'polypeptide(L)'
;MNPSSALDNWVPLQPHKATSALLFEWLYLGEKKFTEPFFDDTILACRRTYPGQKRYKIVSAPAMLLQWAQELTSLPVTGIIFHVSHCGSTLLSQLLAADEKNSVLSEVPFLDAMLRLPYQRSDSTTDKAEAYFKAALAFYGQQRTVRQERLFIKADSWHLHFYSQLRRLFPAVP
;
A
#
# COMPACT_ATOMS: atom_id res chain seq x y z
N MET A 1 -20.97 -14.15 -0.99
CA MET A 1 -19.69 -14.33 -0.26
C MET A 1 -18.69 -14.78 -1.29
N ASN A 2 -17.68 -13.97 -1.62
CA ASN A 2 -16.59 -14.45 -2.47
C ASN A 2 -15.85 -15.57 -1.72
N PRO A 3 -15.41 -16.64 -2.40
CA PRO A 3 -14.57 -17.64 -1.76
C PRO A 3 -13.31 -16.97 -1.22
N SER A 4 -12.97 -17.30 0.03
CA SER A 4 -11.76 -16.81 0.69
C SER A 4 -10.53 -17.16 -0.16
N SER A 5 -9.80 -16.14 -0.63
CA SER A 5 -8.56 -16.34 -1.36
C SER A 5 -7.41 -16.57 -0.38
N ALA A 6 -6.42 -17.38 -0.75
CA ALA A 6 -5.20 -17.53 0.03
C ALA A 6 -4.42 -16.20 0.18
N LEU A 7 -4.73 -15.21 -0.66
CA LEU A 7 -4.15 -13.88 -0.69
C LEU A 7 -4.90 -12.85 0.18
N ASP A 8 -6.02 -13.25 0.78
CA ASP A 8 -6.84 -12.36 1.58
C ASP A 8 -6.04 -11.83 2.78
N ASN A 9 -6.14 -10.53 3.02
CA ASN A 9 -5.49 -9.80 4.11
C ASN A 9 -3.96 -9.78 4.08
N TRP A 10 -3.33 -10.30 3.03
CA TRP A 10 -1.90 -10.08 2.79
C TRP A 10 -1.69 -8.75 2.09
N VAL A 11 -0.61 -8.05 2.46
CA VAL A 11 -0.15 -6.85 1.77
C VAL A 11 1.36 -6.88 1.63
N PRO A 12 1.92 -6.32 0.54
CA PRO A 12 3.36 -6.12 0.47
C PRO A 12 3.77 -5.09 1.55
N LEU A 13 5.02 -5.13 2.00
CA LEU A 13 5.51 -4.29 3.10
C LEU A 13 6.62 -3.36 2.65
N GLN A 14 7.69 -3.94 2.12
CA GLN A 14 8.86 -3.22 1.61
C GLN A 14 9.71 -4.18 0.77
N PRO A 15 10.61 -3.65 -0.10
CA PRO A 15 11.67 -4.44 -0.67
C PRO A 15 12.54 -5.09 0.42
N HIS A 16 12.83 -6.38 0.27
CA HIS A 16 13.66 -7.12 1.20
C HIS A 16 15.14 -6.72 1.03
N LYS A 17 15.79 -6.32 2.13
CA LYS A 17 17.12 -5.69 2.10
C LYS A 17 18.31 -6.66 2.14
N ALA A 18 18.08 -7.96 2.37
CA ALA A 18 19.17 -8.92 2.62
C ALA A 18 19.78 -9.54 1.35
N THR A 19 19.17 -9.33 0.19
CA THR A 19 19.55 -9.99 -1.07
C THR A 19 19.83 -8.97 -2.17
N SER A 20 20.75 -9.30 -3.09
CA SER A 20 20.98 -8.50 -4.30
C SER A 20 19.78 -8.53 -5.25
N ALA A 21 19.07 -9.65 -5.27
CA ALA A 21 17.80 -9.83 -5.96
C ALA A 21 16.69 -9.00 -5.28
N LEU A 22 15.88 -8.33 -6.10
CA LEU A 22 14.68 -7.65 -5.64
C LEU A 22 13.65 -8.68 -5.19
N LEU A 23 13.31 -8.66 -3.90
CA LEU A 23 12.24 -9.46 -3.31
C LEU A 23 11.29 -8.53 -2.54
N PHE A 24 10.03 -8.90 -2.42
CA PHE A 24 9.04 -8.15 -1.65
C PHE A 24 8.69 -8.91 -0.38
N GLU A 25 8.82 -8.26 0.78
CA GLU A 25 8.37 -8.75 2.08
C GLU A 25 6.85 -8.56 2.19
N TRP A 26 6.17 -9.52 2.81
CA TRP A 26 4.72 -9.54 2.98
C TRP A 26 4.32 -9.45 4.45
N LEU A 27 3.19 -8.79 4.70
CA LEU A 27 2.56 -8.63 6.01
C LEU A 27 1.13 -9.15 5.95
N TYR A 28 0.76 -10.00 6.89
CA TYR A 28 -0.62 -10.43 7.09
C TYR A 28 -1.32 -9.49 8.07
N LEU A 29 -2.40 -8.88 7.63
CA LEU A 29 -3.19 -7.92 8.40
C LEU A 29 -4.23 -8.60 9.29
N GLY A 30 -4.73 -9.78 8.90
CA GLY A 30 -5.95 -10.35 9.48
C GLY A 30 -7.11 -9.36 9.40
N GLU A 31 -7.78 -9.11 10.52
CA GLU A 31 -8.91 -8.17 10.58
C GLU A 31 -8.50 -6.70 10.78
N LYS A 32 -7.19 -6.40 10.70
CA LYS A 32 -6.69 -5.04 10.96
C LYS A 32 -7.16 -4.06 9.89
N LYS A 33 -7.91 -3.04 10.33
CA LYS A 33 -8.26 -1.86 9.52
C LYS A 33 -7.12 -0.82 9.56
N PHE A 34 -7.01 -0.02 8.49
CA PHE A 34 -6.09 1.11 8.40
C PHE A 34 -6.66 2.35 9.09
N THR A 35 -6.60 2.34 10.42
CA THR A 35 -7.12 3.43 11.26
C THR A 35 -6.00 4.32 11.81
N GLU A 36 -4.77 3.86 11.75
CA GLU A 36 -3.60 4.55 12.28
C GLU A 36 -3.22 5.80 11.47
N PRO A 37 -2.61 6.81 12.14
CA PRO A 37 -2.15 8.02 11.46
C PRO A 37 -1.01 7.75 10.47
N PHE A 38 -0.25 6.67 10.68
CA PHE A 38 0.86 6.22 9.83
C PHE A 38 0.82 4.71 9.64
N PHE A 39 1.26 4.23 8.47
CA PHE A 39 1.27 2.80 8.19
C PHE A 39 2.26 2.04 9.08
N ASP A 40 3.37 2.65 9.50
CA ASP A 40 4.30 2.02 10.44
C ASP A 40 3.63 1.60 11.76
N ASP A 41 2.68 2.39 12.25
CA ASP A 41 1.88 2.02 13.42
C ASP A 41 0.98 0.80 13.14
N THR A 42 0.47 0.68 11.91
CA THR A 42 -0.28 -0.51 11.46
C THR A 42 0.62 -1.74 11.47
N ILE A 43 1.86 -1.62 10.97
CA ILE A 43 2.85 -2.70 10.97
C ILE A 43 3.13 -3.14 12.42
N LEU A 44 3.37 -2.19 13.32
CA LEU A 44 3.62 -2.46 14.74
C LEU A 44 2.44 -3.16 15.39
N ALA A 45 1.21 -2.71 15.12
CA ALA A 45 -0.01 -3.34 15.61
C ALA A 45 -0.15 -4.78 15.10
N CYS A 46 -0.01 -5.01 13.79
CA CYS A 46 -0.08 -6.36 13.19
C CYS A 46 0.97 -7.31 13.77
N ARG A 47 2.21 -6.86 13.91
CA ARG A 47 3.30 -7.67 14.47
C ARG A 47 3.12 -7.95 15.97
N ARG A 48 2.35 -7.14 16.68
CA ARG A 48 1.95 -7.42 18.07
C ARG A 48 0.88 -8.50 18.13
N THR A 49 -0.12 -8.42 17.24
CA THR A 49 -1.21 -9.40 17.15
C THR A 49 -0.74 -10.75 16.62
N TYR A 50 0.21 -10.76 15.68
CA TYR A 50 0.73 -11.97 15.03
C TYR A 50 2.27 -12.05 15.19
N PRO A 51 2.78 -12.45 16.37
CA PRO A 51 4.21 -12.44 16.67
C PRO A 51 5.07 -13.29 15.73
N GLY A 52 4.51 -14.34 15.12
CA GLY A 52 5.21 -15.18 14.15
C GLY A 52 5.78 -14.40 12.96
N GLN A 53 5.14 -13.30 12.57
CA GLN A 53 5.57 -12.41 11.49
C GLN A 53 6.81 -11.57 11.85
N LYS A 54 7.18 -11.48 13.14
CA LYS A 54 8.47 -10.92 13.56
C LYS A 54 9.62 -11.91 13.37
N ARG A 55 9.34 -13.19 13.59
CA ARG A 55 10.35 -14.27 13.56
C ARG A 55 10.63 -14.76 12.14
N TYR A 56 9.61 -14.86 11.31
CA TYR A 56 9.73 -15.31 9.94
C TYR A 56 9.20 -14.26 8.98
N LYS A 57 9.99 -13.97 7.95
CA LYS A 57 9.61 -13.06 6.87
C LYS A 57 9.16 -13.88 5.67
N ILE A 58 7.96 -13.60 5.20
CA ILE A 58 7.48 -14.15 3.95
C ILE A 58 7.90 -13.19 2.85
N VAL A 59 8.56 -13.73 1.83
CA VAL A 59 9.09 -12.96 0.71
C VAL A 59 8.70 -13.61 -0.61
N SER A 60 8.51 -12.81 -1.66
CA SER A 60 8.27 -13.30 -3.01
C SER A 60 9.08 -12.54 -4.05
N ALA A 61 9.22 -13.12 -5.24
CA ALA A 61 9.69 -12.40 -6.40
C ALA A 61 8.65 -11.33 -6.84
N PRO A 62 9.08 -10.22 -7.46
CA PRO A 62 8.18 -9.16 -7.93
C PRO A 62 7.15 -9.61 -8.96
N ALA A 63 7.47 -10.62 -9.76
CA ALA A 63 6.53 -11.20 -10.73
C ALA A 63 5.26 -11.75 -10.04
N MET A 64 5.40 -12.31 -8.83
CA MET A 64 4.27 -12.86 -8.07
C MET A 64 3.30 -11.76 -7.65
N LEU A 65 3.78 -10.56 -7.29
CA LEU A 65 2.91 -9.43 -6.97
C LEU A 65 1.99 -9.09 -8.15
N LEU A 66 2.52 -9.07 -9.37
CA LEU A 66 1.75 -8.76 -10.58
C LEU A 66 0.73 -9.86 -10.89
N GLN A 67 1.13 -11.12 -10.77
CA GLN A 67 0.25 -12.27 -11.03
C GLN A 67 -0.91 -12.30 -10.02
N TRP A 68 -0.59 -12.28 -8.73
CA TRP A 68 -1.58 -12.39 -7.66
C TRP A 68 -2.53 -11.21 -7.59
N ALA A 69 -2.07 -10.00 -7.96
CA ALA A 69 -2.95 -8.83 -8.01
C ALA A 69 -4.13 -8.99 -8.99
N GLN A 70 -4.00 -9.83 -10.02
CA GLN A 70 -5.08 -10.08 -11.00
C GLN A 70 -6.24 -10.89 -10.40
N GLU A 71 -6.00 -11.62 -9.32
CA GLU A 71 -7.00 -12.44 -8.64
C GLU A 71 -7.82 -11.63 -7.62
N LEU A 72 -7.41 -10.39 -7.35
CA LEU A 72 -7.99 -9.55 -6.29
C LEU A 72 -8.99 -8.55 -6.84
N THR A 73 -10.12 -8.43 -6.15
CA THR A 73 -11.03 -7.29 -6.31
C THR A 73 -10.63 -6.19 -5.33
N SER A 74 -10.41 -4.98 -5.84
CA SER A 74 -9.93 -3.85 -5.07
C SER A 74 -10.78 -2.60 -5.27
N LEU A 75 -10.86 -1.78 -4.22
CA LEU A 75 -11.51 -0.48 -4.24
C LEU A 75 -10.76 0.48 -5.17
N PRO A 76 -11.48 1.30 -5.95
CA PRO A 76 -10.84 2.33 -6.77
C PRO A 76 -10.21 3.41 -5.89
N VAL A 77 -9.01 3.88 -6.28
CA VAL A 77 -8.42 5.07 -5.65
C VAL A 77 -9.35 6.26 -5.88
N THR A 78 -9.79 6.87 -4.79
CA THR A 78 -10.80 7.92 -4.76
C THR A 78 -10.19 9.31 -4.52
N GLY A 79 -9.01 9.38 -3.90
CA GLY A 79 -8.28 10.62 -3.70
C GLY A 79 -6.86 10.39 -3.23
N ILE A 80 -5.95 11.31 -3.58
CA ILE A 80 -4.57 11.31 -3.10
C ILE A 80 -4.30 12.61 -2.35
N ILE A 81 -4.00 12.49 -1.05
CA ILE A 81 -3.68 13.63 -0.18
C ILE A 81 -2.18 13.87 -0.26
N PHE A 82 -1.78 14.85 -1.05
CA PHE A 82 -0.44 15.43 -1.00
C PHE A 82 -0.34 16.46 0.12
N HIS A 83 0.84 16.60 0.69
CA HIS A 83 1.04 17.54 1.79
C HIS A 83 2.48 18.01 1.89
N VAL A 84 2.69 19.05 2.68
CA VAL A 84 3.99 19.39 3.27
C VAL A 84 3.95 19.04 4.75
N SER A 85 5.10 18.90 5.40
CA SER A 85 5.16 18.54 6.82
C SER A 85 4.36 19.54 7.68
N HIS A 86 3.66 19.03 8.71
CA HIS A 86 2.91 19.82 9.70
C HIS A 86 1.74 20.69 9.17
N CYS A 87 1.12 20.35 8.03
CA CYS A 87 -0.03 21.10 7.50
C CYS A 87 -1.41 20.53 7.88
N GLY A 88 -1.48 19.59 8.83
CA GLY A 88 -2.74 18.95 9.25
C GLY A 88 -3.22 17.79 8.35
N SER A 89 -2.39 17.29 7.43
CA SER A 89 -2.72 16.14 6.57
C SER A 89 -3.12 14.89 7.36
N THR A 90 -2.48 14.65 8.51
CA THR A 90 -2.84 13.55 9.41
C THR A 90 -4.22 13.71 10.01
N LEU A 91 -4.64 14.93 10.37
CA LEU A 91 -6.01 15.16 10.86
C LEU A 91 -7.03 14.85 9.77
N LEU A 92 -6.79 15.32 8.54
CA LEU A 92 -7.66 15.06 7.40
C LEU A 92 -7.78 13.55 7.12
N SER A 93 -6.67 12.82 7.07
CA SER A 93 -6.71 11.37 6.81
C SER A 93 -7.41 10.60 7.92
N GLN A 94 -7.26 11.01 9.18
CA GLN A 94 -7.96 10.41 10.32
C GLN A 94 -9.46 10.69 10.30
N LEU A 95 -9.89 11.89 9.91
CA LEU A 95 -11.31 12.21 9.72
C LEU A 95 -11.94 11.37 8.61
N LEU A 96 -11.23 11.16 7.50
CA LEU A 96 -11.68 10.27 6.43
C LEU A 96 -11.78 8.82 6.89
N ALA A 97 -10.82 8.34 7.69
CA ALA A 97 -10.78 6.97 8.20
C ALA A 97 -11.86 6.66 9.24
N ALA A 98 -12.50 7.68 9.82
CA ALA A 98 -13.61 7.52 10.77
C ALA A 98 -14.91 7.04 10.10
N ASP A 99 -15.08 7.27 8.80
CA ASP A 99 -16.19 6.72 8.02
C ASP A 99 -15.83 5.30 7.52
N GLU A 100 -16.63 4.31 7.89
CA GLU A 100 -16.43 2.90 7.52
C GLU A 100 -16.49 2.63 6.01
N LYS A 101 -17.02 3.59 5.23
CA LYS A 101 -16.99 3.53 3.76
C LYS A 101 -15.61 3.77 3.17
N ASN A 102 -14.71 4.36 3.95
CA ASN A 102 -13.40 4.76 3.49
C ASN A 102 -12.33 3.80 4.03
N SER A 103 -11.37 3.50 3.16
CA SER A 103 -10.08 2.91 3.52
C SER A 103 -9.01 3.96 3.27
N VAL A 104 -8.19 4.27 4.28
CA VAL A 104 -7.18 5.33 4.18
C VAL A 104 -5.80 4.75 4.38
N LEU A 105 -4.98 4.80 3.33
CA LEU A 105 -3.60 4.36 3.31
C LEU A 105 -2.69 5.53 3.64
N SER A 106 -2.19 5.60 4.88
CA SER A 106 -1.35 6.71 5.33
C SER A 106 0.14 6.38 5.24
N GLU A 107 0.84 6.98 4.28
CA GLU A 107 2.31 6.91 4.14
C GLU A 107 2.85 5.48 4.05
N VAL A 108 2.27 4.69 3.15
CA VAL A 108 2.63 3.28 3.00
C VAL A 108 4.06 3.12 2.47
N PRO A 109 4.98 2.48 3.23
CA PRO A 109 6.39 2.37 2.84
C PRO A 109 6.61 1.66 1.50
N PHE A 110 5.77 0.66 1.18
CA PHE A 110 5.88 -0.04 -0.10
C PHE A 110 5.58 0.87 -1.29
N LEU A 111 4.58 1.76 -1.17
CA LEU A 111 4.21 2.69 -2.23
C LEU A 111 5.35 3.69 -2.47
N ASP A 112 5.95 4.22 -1.41
CA ASP A 112 7.17 5.04 -1.50
C ASP A 112 8.31 4.29 -2.19
N ALA A 113 8.57 3.05 -1.77
CA ALA A 113 9.62 2.24 -2.35
C ALA A 113 9.42 2.00 -3.85
N MET A 114 8.18 1.82 -4.31
CA MET A 114 7.89 1.66 -5.74
C MET A 114 8.14 2.95 -6.51
N LEU A 115 7.72 4.10 -6.00
CA LEU A 115 8.01 5.40 -6.63
C LEU A 115 9.52 5.65 -6.77
N ARG A 116 10.32 5.21 -5.79
CA ARG A 116 11.78 5.38 -5.77
C ARG A 116 12.56 4.29 -6.51
N LEU A 117 11.92 3.18 -6.83
CA LEU A 117 12.59 1.98 -7.36
C LEU A 117 13.47 2.25 -8.60
N PRO A 118 13.04 3.05 -9.61
CA PRO A 118 13.85 3.33 -10.79
C PRO A 118 15.14 4.10 -10.48
N TYR A 119 15.20 4.84 -9.38
CA TYR A 119 16.37 5.62 -8.97
C TYR A 119 17.33 4.81 -8.10
N GLN A 120 16.85 3.71 -7.52
CA GLN A 120 17.64 2.86 -6.62
C GLN A 120 18.25 1.67 -7.35
N ARG A 121 17.71 1.27 -8.51
CA ARG A 121 18.16 0.10 -9.24
C ARG A 121 18.21 0.33 -10.74
N SER A 122 19.34 0.01 -11.36
CA SER A 122 19.55 0.13 -12.80
C SER A 122 18.75 -0.88 -13.64
N ASP A 123 18.29 -1.99 -13.03
CA ASP A 123 17.47 -3.02 -13.68
C ASP A 123 15.96 -2.71 -13.65
N SER A 124 15.58 -1.60 -13.01
CA SER A 124 14.20 -1.15 -12.88
C SER A 124 13.91 0.04 -13.80
N THR A 125 12.68 0.09 -14.31
CA THR A 125 12.17 1.20 -15.13
C THR A 125 10.97 1.81 -14.45
N THR A 126 10.63 3.06 -14.80
CA THR A 126 9.42 3.73 -14.31
C THR A 126 8.18 2.88 -14.56
N ASP A 127 8.02 2.30 -15.74
CA ASP A 127 6.83 1.50 -16.07
C ASP A 127 6.71 0.24 -15.20
N LYS A 128 7.83 -0.43 -14.88
CA LYS A 128 7.83 -1.58 -13.95
C LYS A 128 7.44 -1.13 -12.54
N ALA A 129 8.02 -0.04 -12.06
CA ALA A 129 7.71 0.53 -10.76
C ALA A 129 6.23 0.91 -10.65
N GLU A 130 5.66 1.51 -11.69
CA GLU A 130 4.24 1.85 -11.75
C GLU A 130 3.33 0.62 -11.79
N ALA A 131 3.72 -0.43 -12.50
CA ALA A 131 3.00 -1.70 -12.50
C ALA A 131 2.97 -2.32 -11.09
N TYR A 132 4.11 -2.31 -10.38
CA TYR A 132 4.15 -2.77 -8.99
C TYR A 132 3.35 -1.88 -8.04
N PHE A 133 3.37 -0.56 -8.24
CA PHE A 133 2.56 0.38 -7.46
C PHE A 133 1.07 0.08 -7.61
N LYS A 134 0.58 -0.08 -8.84
CA LYS A 134 -0.81 -0.44 -9.14
C LYS A 134 -1.18 -1.82 -8.58
N ALA A 135 -0.31 -2.80 -8.74
CA ALA A 135 -0.52 -4.14 -8.20
C ALA A 135 -0.59 -4.12 -6.67
N ALA A 136 0.25 -3.34 -6.00
CA ALA A 136 0.20 -3.19 -4.55
C ALA A 136 -1.13 -2.57 -4.07
N LEU A 137 -1.68 -1.61 -4.81
CA LEU A 137 -3.01 -1.06 -4.51
C LEU A 137 -4.13 -2.10 -4.64
N ALA A 138 -3.97 -3.16 -5.44
CA ALA A 138 -4.92 -4.27 -5.45
C ALA A 138 -4.96 -4.98 -4.10
N PHE A 139 -3.81 -5.15 -3.43
CA PHE A 139 -3.71 -5.76 -2.11
C PHE A 139 -4.17 -4.84 -0.98
N TYR A 140 -3.73 -3.59 -0.99
CA TYR A 140 -4.15 -2.64 0.04
C TYR A 140 -5.64 -2.31 -0.06
N GLY A 141 -6.14 -2.15 -1.28
CA GLY A 141 -7.54 -1.84 -1.55
C GLY A 141 -8.49 -3.03 -1.55
N GLN A 142 -8.06 -4.24 -1.17
CA GLN A 142 -8.98 -5.36 -0.96
C GLN A 142 -10.17 -4.92 -0.10
N GLN A 143 -11.38 -5.19 -0.59
CA GLN A 143 -12.61 -4.85 0.12
C GLN A 143 -12.81 -5.83 1.28
N ARG A 144 -12.43 -5.41 2.49
CA ARG A 144 -12.48 -6.26 3.70
C ARG A 144 -13.83 -6.20 4.41
N THR A 145 -14.64 -5.18 4.11
CA THR A 145 -16.02 -5.10 4.57
C THR A 145 -16.94 -4.68 3.43
N VAL A 146 -18.19 -5.13 3.47
CA VAL A 146 -19.21 -4.77 2.46
C VAL A 146 -19.52 -3.27 2.43
N ARG A 147 -19.17 -2.52 3.48
CA ARG A 147 -19.40 -1.08 3.58
C ARG A 147 -18.32 -0.26 2.89
N GLN A 148 -17.12 -0.82 2.70
CA GLN A 148 -16.03 -0.10 2.06
C GLN A 148 -16.34 0.16 0.59
N GLU A 149 -16.24 1.42 0.20
CA GLU A 149 -16.55 1.92 -1.15
C GLU A 149 -15.37 2.72 -1.73
N ARG A 150 -14.52 3.33 -0.88
CA ARG A 150 -13.52 4.33 -1.30
C ARG A 150 -12.14 4.04 -0.74
N LEU A 151 -11.11 4.28 -1.54
CA LEU A 151 -9.71 4.17 -1.14
C LEU A 151 -9.00 5.52 -1.25
N PHE A 152 -8.49 6.03 -0.14
CA PHE A 152 -7.69 7.24 -0.10
C PHE A 152 -6.23 6.91 0.17
N ILE A 153 -5.33 7.64 -0.46
CA ILE A 153 -3.89 7.54 -0.22
C ILE A 153 -3.44 8.86 0.38
N LYS A 154 -3.01 8.87 1.63
CA LYS A 154 -2.21 9.96 2.16
C LYS A 154 -0.76 9.68 1.80
N ALA A 155 -0.24 10.48 0.88
CA ALA A 155 1.12 10.39 0.41
C ALA A 155 2.08 10.89 1.51
N ASP A 156 3.36 10.57 1.40
CA ASP A 156 4.40 11.23 2.19
C ASP A 156 4.66 12.63 1.62
N SER A 157 5.11 13.56 2.46
CA SER A 157 5.56 14.90 2.09
C SER A 157 6.49 14.94 0.85
N TRP A 158 7.42 13.99 0.72
CA TRP A 158 8.34 13.95 -0.42
C TRP A 158 7.69 13.45 -1.71
N HIS A 159 6.50 12.84 -1.64
CA HIS A 159 5.78 12.34 -2.83
C HIS A 159 5.28 13.44 -3.74
N LEU A 160 5.33 14.70 -3.30
CA LEU A 160 5.11 15.85 -4.18
C LEU A 160 6.08 15.86 -5.37
N HIS A 161 7.31 15.35 -5.20
CA HIS A 161 8.27 15.20 -6.30
C HIS A 161 7.84 14.15 -7.34
N PHE A 162 6.95 13.23 -6.97
CA PHE A 162 6.34 12.22 -7.85
C PHE A 162 4.94 12.61 -8.31
N TYR A 163 4.51 13.86 -8.11
CA TYR A 163 3.17 14.33 -8.48
C TYR A 163 2.83 14.03 -9.94
N SER A 164 3.71 14.39 -10.88
CA SER A 164 3.47 14.15 -12.32
C SER A 164 3.28 12.66 -12.65
N GLN A 165 4.03 11.80 -11.97
CA GLN A 165 3.94 10.35 -12.11
C GLN A 165 2.59 9.84 -11.58
N LEU A 166 2.22 10.23 -10.36
CA LEU A 166 0.95 9.84 -9.73
C LEU A 166 -0.26 10.40 -10.49
N ARG A 167 -0.18 11.62 -11.00
CA ARG A 167 -1.23 12.24 -11.81
C ARG A 167 -1.42 11.51 -13.15
N ARG A 168 -0.33 11.03 -13.76
CA ARG A 168 -0.39 10.19 -14.96
C ARG A 168 -1.05 8.83 -14.67
N LEU A 169 -0.75 8.24 -13.50
CA LEU A 169 -1.36 6.97 -13.09
C LEU A 169 -2.85 7.09 -12.77
N PHE A 170 -3.27 8.24 -12.22
CA PHE A 170 -4.63 8.50 -11.78
C PHE A 170 -5.15 9.86 -12.30
N PRO A 171 -5.42 10.01 -13.61
CA PRO A 171 -5.74 11.30 -14.21
C PRO A 171 -7.05 11.93 -13.73
N ALA A 172 -8.02 11.11 -13.32
CA ALA A 172 -9.34 11.55 -12.87
C ALA A 172 -9.48 11.61 -11.35
N VAL A 173 -8.46 11.16 -10.60
CA VAL A 173 -8.49 11.14 -9.14
C VAL A 173 -8.09 12.52 -8.62
N PRO A 174 -8.86 13.13 -7.69
CA PRO A 174 -8.50 14.38 -7.05
C PRO A 174 -7.23 14.25 -6.19
#